data_AF-A0A1M7Y3L4-F1
#
_entry.id   AF-A0A1M7Y3L4-F1
#
_cell.length_a   1.000
_cell.length_b   1.000
_cell.length_c   1.000
_cell.angle_alpha   90.00
_cell.angle_beta   90.00
_cell.angle_gamma   90.00
#
_symmetry.space_group_name_H-M   'P 1'
#
loop_
_entity.id
_entity.type
_entity.pdbx_description
1 polymer ?
#
loop_
_entity_poly.entity_id
_entity_poly.type
_entity_poly.pdbx_seq_one_letter_code
_entity_poly.pdbx_strand_id
1 'polypeptide(L)'
;MSKKSELIQLFKEFKDRYSTIQARIAEVQKSDAYTDIGREQTIGKILEEFQPTVQLYHDKAIAAIDNGLTALQAKWKANSAGRLADAGYQIGLGNVIKMIEAGAIHDRDDMQNIIETYKDDYNAMATIKNILPKSEQAMDFVGLIPADNREQNKQLLGQLRNNADQYINAYRIENAMKSSDAFQGASSIVFAVDGMIEFANTSLSDDLSLIQ
;
A
#
# COMPACT_ATOMS: atom_id res chain seq x y z
N MET A 1 -5.84 -8.43 -13.33
CA MET A 1 -4.72 -7.69 -12.68
C MET A 1 -5.24 -7.22 -11.34
N SER A 2 -4.55 -7.51 -10.24
CA SER A 2 -4.94 -7.03 -8.89
C SER A 2 -4.56 -5.56 -8.69
N LYS A 3 -5.14 -4.88 -7.69
CA LYS A 3 -4.81 -3.48 -7.38
C LYS A 3 -3.34 -3.32 -7.01
N LYS A 4 -2.80 -4.29 -6.26
CA LYS A 4 -1.35 -4.40 -5.98
C LYS A 4 -0.53 -4.45 -7.25
N SER A 5 -0.86 -5.37 -8.17
CA SER A 5 -0.09 -5.53 -9.40
C SER A 5 -0.17 -4.30 -10.32
N GLU A 6 -1.31 -3.60 -10.35
CA GLU A 6 -1.49 -2.34 -11.08
C GLU A 6 -0.60 -1.23 -10.50
N LEU A 7 -0.59 -1.05 -9.18
CA LEU A 7 0.23 -0.04 -8.50
C LEU A 7 1.74 -0.28 -8.72
N ILE A 8 2.18 -1.54 -8.59
CA ILE A 8 3.57 -1.92 -8.85
C ILE A 8 3.94 -1.64 -10.30
N GLN A 9 3.04 -1.94 -11.25
CA GLN A 9 3.28 -1.70 -12.66
C GLN A 9 3.43 -0.20 -12.95
N LEU A 10 2.61 0.66 -12.34
CA LEU A 10 2.74 2.12 -12.45
C LEU A 10 4.11 2.60 -11.98
N PHE A 11 4.60 2.12 -10.84
CA PHE A 11 5.92 2.48 -10.32
C PHE A 11 7.06 2.00 -11.23
N LYS A 12 6.98 0.77 -11.75
CA LYS A 12 7.98 0.24 -12.69
C LYS A 12 8.05 1.05 -13.97
N GLU A 13 6.90 1.33 -14.59
CA GLU A 13 6.85 2.11 -15.82
C GLU A 13 7.39 3.54 -15.62
N PHE A 14 7.04 4.18 -14.49
CA PHE A 14 7.60 5.48 -14.16
C PHE A 14 9.13 5.42 -14.01
N LYS A 15 9.64 4.42 -13.28
CA LYS A 15 11.09 4.19 -13.09
C LYS A 15 11.82 4.04 -14.43
N ASP A 16 11.27 3.25 -15.35
CA ASP A 16 11.88 2.99 -16.66
C ASP A 16 11.93 4.26 -17.51
N ARG A 17 10.84 5.04 -17.52
CA ARG A 17 10.78 6.33 -18.21
C ARG A 17 11.74 7.35 -17.61
N TYR A 18 11.79 7.44 -16.28
CA TYR A 18 12.73 8.29 -15.56
C TYR A 18 14.19 7.94 -15.94
N SER A 19 14.53 6.66 -15.92
CA SER A 19 15.88 6.17 -16.25
C SER A 19 16.26 6.48 -17.70
N THR A 20 15.30 6.39 -18.63
CA THR A 20 15.49 6.76 -20.04
C THR A 20 15.82 8.25 -20.19
N ILE A 21 15.08 9.12 -19.49
CA ILE A 21 15.33 10.56 -19.52
C ILE A 21 16.66 10.91 -18.85
N GLN A 22 16.98 10.26 -17.73
CA GLN A 22 18.26 10.43 -17.05
C GLN A 22 19.45 10.09 -17.99
N ALA A 23 19.34 8.99 -18.74
CA ALA A 23 20.37 8.61 -19.72
C ALA A 23 20.52 9.66 -20.83
N ARG A 24 19.41 10.15 -21.40
CA ARG A 24 19.43 11.22 -22.43
C ARG A 24 20.09 12.50 -21.91
N ILE A 25 19.79 12.90 -20.68
CA ILE A 25 20.42 14.09 -20.06
C ILE A 25 21.92 13.85 -19.86
N ALA A 26 22.33 12.67 -19.41
CA ALA A 26 23.75 12.33 -19.25
C ALA A 26 24.52 12.35 -20.59
N GLU A 27 23.89 11.92 -21.69
CA GLU A 27 24.48 12.02 -23.04
C GLU A 27 24.70 13.47 -23.47
N VAL A 28 23.70 14.35 -23.26
CA VAL A 28 23.82 15.78 -23.56
C VAL A 28 24.96 16.41 -22.76
N GLN A 29 25.12 16.03 -21.51
CA GLN A 29 26.19 16.57 -20.66
C GLN A 29 27.59 16.11 -21.06
N LYS A 30 27.75 14.83 -21.42
CA LYS A 30 29.05 14.26 -21.81
C LYS A 30 29.46 14.63 -23.23
N SER A 31 28.55 15.19 -24.01
CA SER A 31 28.80 15.52 -25.41
C SER A 31 29.62 16.80 -25.55
N ASP A 32 30.71 16.71 -26.30
CA ASP A 32 31.55 17.84 -26.71
C ASP A 32 30.88 18.71 -27.80
N ALA A 33 29.70 18.30 -28.31
CA ALA A 33 28.97 19.02 -29.35
C ALA A 33 28.22 20.26 -28.82
N TYR A 34 28.14 20.45 -27.51
CA TYR A 34 27.38 21.52 -26.88
C TYR A 34 28.28 22.50 -26.12
N THR A 35 27.97 23.79 -26.23
CA THR A 35 28.44 24.79 -25.26
C THR A 35 27.70 24.63 -23.93
N ASP A 36 28.16 25.28 -22.86
CA ASP A 36 27.47 25.23 -21.56
C ASP A 36 26.02 25.72 -21.65
N ILE A 37 25.79 26.83 -22.35
CA ILE A 37 24.44 27.38 -22.60
C ILE A 37 23.62 26.40 -23.46
N GLY A 38 24.24 25.78 -24.47
CA GLY A 38 23.58 24.79 -25.32
C GLY A 38 23.14 23.55 -24.54
N ARG A 39 23.94 23.08 -23.57
CA ARG A 39 23.58 21.98 -22.66
C ARG A 39 22.37 22.36 -21.81
N GLU A 40 22.41 23.53 -21.16
CA GLU A 40 21.33 23.98 -20.29
C GLU A 40 19.99 24.07 -21.03
N GLN A 41 19.97 24.69 -22.22
CA GLN A 41 18.77 24.80 -23.05
C GLN A 41 18.25 23.43 -23.51
N THR A 42 19.16 22.53 -23.92
CA THR A 42 18.77 21.19 -24.39
C THR A 42 18.19 20.35 -23.25
N ILE A 43 18.81 20.38 -22.07
CA ILE A 43 18.31 19.70 -20.87
C ILE A 43 16.97 20.29 -20.44
N GLY A 44 16.83 21.62 -20.44
CA GLY A 44 15.56 22.29 -20.13
C GLY A 44 14.42 21.80 -21.02
N LYS A 45 14.65 21.71 -22.32
CA LYS A 45 13.65 21.19 -23.27
C LYS A 45 13.29 19.72 -23.01
N ILE A 46 14.28 18.87 -22.70
CA ILE A 46 14.03 17.46 -22.35
C ILE A 46 13.13 17.36 -21.11
N LEU A 47 13.37 18.21 -20.10
CA LEU A 47 12.58 18.24 -18.86
C LEU A 47 11.15 18.75 -19.09
N GLU A 48 11.00 19.82 -19.88
CA GLU A 48 9.69 20.35 -20.28
C GLU A 48 8.86 19.29 -21.02
N GLU A 49 9.47 18.55 -21.95
CA GLU A 49 8.80 17.45 -22.66
C GLU A 49 8.44 16.28 -21.73
N PHE A 50 9.21 16.05 -20.66
CA PHE A 50 8.95 14.96 -19.71
C PHE A 50 7.91 15.31 -18.65
N GLN A 51 7.73 16.59 -18.31
CA GLN A 51 6.83 17.05 -17.25
C GLN A 51 5.40 16.48 -17.33
N PRO A 52 4.72 16.44 -18.50
CA PRO A 52 3.39 15.84 -18.60
C PRO A 52 3.37 14.34 -18.26
N THR A 53 4.46 13.63 -18.58
CA THR A 53 4.60 12.21 -18.24
C THR A 53 4.71 12.03 -16.73
N VAL A 54 5.51 12.87 -16.07
CA VAL A 54 5.62 12.87 -14.60
C VAL A 54 4.26 13.08 -13.96
N GLN A 55 3.54 14.11 -14.39
CA GLN A 55 2.21 14.43 -13.85
C GLN A 55 1.22 13.27 -14.05
N LEU A 56 1.25 12.62 -15.22
CA LEU A 56 0.40 11.46 -15.49
C LEU A 56 0.66 10.31 -14.50
N TYR A 57 1.92 9.97 -14.24
CA TYR A 57 2.26 8.87 -13.31
C TYR A 57 2.03 9.25 -11.86
N HIS A 58 2.26 10.51 -11.50
CA HIS A 58 1.88 11.07 -10.20
C HIS A 58 0.39 10.84 -9.93
N ASP A 59 -0.47 11.37 -10.81
CA ASP A 59 -1.91 11.36 -10.61
C ASP A 59 -2.47 9.94 -10.61
N LYS A 60 -1.94 9.07 -11.47
CA LYS A 60 -2.30 7.64 -11.47
C LYS A 60 -1.90 6.93 -10.19
N ALA A 61 -0.68 7.14 -9.69
CA ALA A 61 -0.23 6.51 -8.45
C ALA A 61 -1.07 6.97 -7.26
N ILE A 62 -1.31 8.28 -7.13
CA ILE A 62 -2.14 8.85 -6.07
C ILE A 62 -3.57 8.30 -6.16
N ALA A 63 -4.18 8.31 -7.34
CA ALA A 63 -5.53 7.78 -7.54
C ALA A 63 -5.63 6.28 -7.22
N ALA A 64 -4.64 5.48 -7.61
CA ALA A 64 -4.62 4.05 -7.30
C ALA A 64 -4.59 3.78 -5.79
N ILE A 65 -3.79 4.54 -5.04
CA ILE A 65 -3.68 4.43 -3.58
C ILE A 65 -4.98 4.91 -2.91
N ASP A 66 -5.51 6.09 -3.31
CA ASP A 66 -6.73 6.67 -2.74
C ASP A 66 -7.96 5.78 -3.00
N ASN A 67 -8.07 5.21 -4.20
CA ASN A 67 -9.12 4.23 -4.54
C ASN A 67 -8.96 2.92 -3.77
N GLY A 68 -7.71 2.49 -3.54
CA GLY A 68 -7.37 1.37 -2.66
C GLY A 68 -7.92 1.56 -1.26
N LEU A 69 -7.54 2.68 -0.63
CA LEU A 69 -7.97 3.06 0.71
C LEU A 69 -9.49 3.18 0.82
N THR A 70 -10.13 3.84 -0.14
CA THR A 70 -11.60 3.98 -0.19
C THR A 70 -12.29 2.62 -0.23
N ALA A 71 -11.78 1.68 -1.03
CA ALA A 71 -12.35 0.34 -1.12
C ALA A 71 -12.17 -0.47 0.18
N LEU A 72 -11.02 -0.34 0.85
CA LEU A 72 -10.80 -0.97 2.16
C LEU A 72 -11.76 -0.40 3.21
N GLN A 73 -11.95 0.91 3.24
CA GLN A 73 -12.92 1.55 4.14
C GLN A 73 -14.34 1.08 3.86
N ALA A 74 -14.73 0.93 2.60
CA ALA A 74 -16.02 0.37 2.22
C ALA A 74 -16.17 -1.09 2.69
N LYS A 75 -15.13 -1.92 2.53
CA LYS A 75 -15.10 -3.31 3.04
C LYS A 75 -15.29 -3.35 4.55
N TRP A 76 -14.54 -2.55 5.31
CA TRP A 76 -14.66 -2.49 6.77
C TRP A 76 -16.04 -1.98 7.23
N LYS A 77 -16.63 -1.02 6.51
CA LYS A 77 -17.99 -0.53 6.79
C LYS A 77 -19.04 -1.62 6.53
N ALA A 78 -18.90 -2.37 5.44
CA ALA A 78 -19.80 -3.47 5.11
C ALA A 78 -19.74 -4.57 6.19
N ASN A 79 -18.54 -4.91 6.68
CA ASN A 79 -18.38 -5.95 7.70
C ASN A 79 -18.82 -5.50 9.10
N SER A 80 -18.72 -4.21 9.42
CA SER A 80 -19.17 -3.69 10.71
C SER A 80 -20.66 -3.37 10.71
N ALA A 81 -21.09 -2.36 9.95
CA ALA A 81 -22.48 -1.89 9.96
C ALA A 81 -23.40 -2.74 9.09
N GLY A 82 -22.91 -3.25 7.95
CA GLY A 82 -23.72 -4.06 7.04
C GLY A 82 -24.19 -5.37 7.67
N ARG A 83 -23.33 -6.01 8.46
CA ARG A 83 -23.66 -7.26 9.16
C ARG A 83 -24.60 -7.10 10.35
N LEU A 84 -24.85 -5.86 10.82
CA LEU A 84 -25.86 -5.59 11.87
C LEU A 84 -27.30 -5.78 11.37
N ALA A 85 -27.53 -5.74 10.06
CA ALA A 85 -28.86 -5.98 9.49
C ALA A 85 -29.04 -7.45 9.04
N ASP A 86 -27.98 -8.26 9.10
CA ASP A 86 -28.02 -9.67 8.71
C ASP A 86 -28.42 -10.54 9.91
N ALA A 87 -29.69 -10.94 9.93
CA ALA A 87 -30.23 -11.76 11.01
C ALA A 87 -29.53 -13.13 11.13
N GLY A 88 -29.14 -13.75 10.01
CA GLY A 88 -28.46 -15.04 10.03
C GLY A 88 -27.06 -14.91 10.65
N TYR A 89 -26.34 -13.86 10.25
CA TYR A 89 -25.04 -13.54 10.83
C TYR A 89 -25.12 -13.26 12.33
N GLN A 90 -26.09 -12.43 12.76
CA GLN A 90 -26.28 -12.08 14.17
C GLN A 90 -26.61 -13.30 15.04
N ILE A 91 -27.48 -14.19 14.54
CA ILE A 91 -27.81 -15.44 15.22
C ILE A 91 -26.57 -16.33 15.33
N GLY A 92 -25.80 -16.47 14.25
CA GLY A 92 -24.56 -17.26 14.26
C GLY A 92 -23.53 -16.72 15.27
N LEU A 93 -23.26 -15.42 15.24
CA LEU A 93 -22.32 -14.79 16.18
C LEU A 93 -22.81 -14.91 17.63
N GLY A 94 -24.12 -14.73 17.86
CA GLY A 94 -24.73 -14.92 19.19
C GLY A 94 -24.58 -16.35 19.71
N ASN A 95 -24.70 -17.36 18.84
CA ASN A 95 -24.47 -18.76 19.22
C ASN A 95 -23.00 -19.00 19.57
N VAL A 96 -22.06 -18.47 18.79
CA VAL A 96 -20.62 -18.55 19.07
C VAL A 96 -20.28 -17.94 20.43
N ILE A 97 -20.80 -16.74 20.72
CA ILE A 97 -20.61 -16.08 22.02
C ILE A 97 -21.07 -16.99 23.16
N LYS A 98 -22.28 -17.55 23.07
CA LYS A 98 -22.80 -18.47 24.09
C LYS A 98 -21.98 -19.75 24.24
N MET A 99 -21.46 -20.30 23.14
CA MET A 99 -20.58 -21.48 23.19
C MET A 99 -19.27 -21.16 23.94
N ILE A 100 -18.70 -19.97 23.72
CA ILE A 100 -17.51 -19.53 24.45
C ILE A 100 -17.82 -19.33 25.93
N GLU A 101 -18.91 -18.62 26.26
CA GLU A 101 -19.34 -18.36 27.65
C GLU A 101 -19.64 -19.65 28.43
N ALA A 102 -20.22 -20.65 27.77
CA ALA A 102 -20.48 -21.96 28.33
C ALA A 102 -19.22 -22.85 28.45
N GLY A 103 -18.09 -22.41 27.90
CA GLY A 103 -16.85 -23.19 27.85
C GLY A 103 -16.94 -24.43 26.95
N ALA A 104 -17.80 -24.40 25.92
CA ALA A 104 -18.08 -25.56 25.06
C ALA A 104 -17.02 -25.79 23.96
N ILE A 105 -16.14 -24.81 23.72
CA ILE A 105 -15.08 -24.91 22.71
C ILE A 105 -13.78 -25.31 23.40
N HIS A 106 -13.34 -26.55 23.13
CA HIS A 106 -12.11 -27.12 23.68
C HIS A 106 -11.05 -27.36 22.61
N ASP A 107 -11.47 -27.61 21.37
CA ASP A 107 -10.57 -27.92 20.28
C ASP A 107 -10.05 -26.65 19.58
N ARG A 108 -8.78 -26.69 19.18
CA ARG A 108 -8.11 -25.57 18.51
C ARG A 108 -8.66 -25.36 17.11
N ASP A 109 -8.97 -26.42 16.38
CA ASP A 109 -9.46 -26.35 15.00
C ASP A 109 -10.88 -25.77 14.99
N ASP A 110 -11.71 -26.11 15.98
CA ASP A 110 -13.04 -25.50 16.17
C ASP A 110 -12.94 -23.99 16.34
N MET A 111 -12.01 -23.52 17.18
CA MET A 111 -11.76 -22.10 17.36
C MET A 111 -11.22 -21.45 16.07
N GLN A 112 -10.32 -22.12 15.34
CA GLN A 112 -9.80 -21.61 14.06
C GLN A 112 -10.92 -21.45 13.03
N ASN A 113 -11.83 -22.42 12.92
CA ASN A 113 -12.98 -22.36 12.01
C ASN A 113 -13.91 -21.18 12.34
N ILE A 114 -14.12 -20.91 13.63
CA ILE A 114 -14.87 -19.74 14.09
C ILE A 114 -14.14 -18.46 13.68
N ILE A 115 -12.85 -18.34 14.00
CA ILE A 115 -12.06 -17.15 13.67
C ILE A 115 -12.08 -16.90 12.16
N GLU A 116 -11.87 -17.92 11.34
CA GLU A 116 -11.89 -17.83 9.88
C GLU A 116 -13.24 -17.33 9.34
N THR A 117 -14.35 -17.72 9.97
CA THR A 117 -15.70 -17.27 9.60
C THR A 117 -15.92 -15.77 9.86
N TYR A 118 -15.31 -15.24 10.92
CA TYR A 118 -15.57 -13.89 11.41
C TYR A 118 -14.40 -12.90 11.24
N LYS A 119 -13.22 -13.34 10.75
CA LYS A 119 -11.96 -12.57 10.73
C LYS A 119 -12.03 -11.19 10.05
N ASP A 120 -12.93 -11.05 9.09
CA ASP A 120 -13.14 -9.82 8.32
C ASP A 120 -13.97 -8.76 9.10
N ASP A 121 -14.56 -9.14 10.23
CA ASP A 121 -15.27 -8.27 11.16
C ASP A 121 -14.46 -8.08 12.45
N TYR A 122 -13.69 -6.99 12.49
CA TYR A 122 -12.86 -6.64 13.63
C TYR A 122 -13.64 -6.45 14.94
N ASN A 123 -14.92 -6.07 14.88
CA ASN A 123 -15.74 -5.93 16.08
C ASN A 123 -16.15 -7.31 16.63
N ALA A 124 -16.50 -8.24 15.75
CA ALA A 124 -16.74 -9.63 16.13
C ALA A 124 -15.47 -10.27 16.73
N MET A 125 -14.30 -10.08 16.08
CA MET A 125 -13.01 -10.54 16.59
C MET A 125 -12.66 -9.94 17.96
N ALA A 126 -12.85 -8.63 18.14
CA ALA A 126 -12.64 -7.99 19.43
C ALA A 126 -13.60 -8.54 20.50
N THR A 127 -14.87 -8.78 20.14
CA THR A 127 -15.86 -9.37 21.04
C THR A 127 -15.45 -10.77 21.48
N ILE A 128 -15.15 -11.66 20.53
CA ILE A 128 -14.66 -13.02 20.80
C ILE A 128 -13.42 -12.99 21.69
N LYS A 129 -12.44 -12.14 21.37
CA LYS A 129 -11.22 -11.98 22.18
C LYS A 129 -11.51 -11.56 23.63
N ASN A 130 -12.47 -10.65 23.83
CA ASN A 130 -12.78 -10.12 25.15
C ASN A 130 -13.56 -11.09 26.05
N ILE A 131 -14.35 -12.00 25.46
CA ILE A 131 -15.13 -12.98 26.21
C ILE A 131 -14.40 -14.29 26.48
N LEU A 132 -13.25 -14.51 25.82
CA LEU A 132 -12.40 -15.68 26.10
C LEU A 132 -11.96 -15.67 27.58
N PRO A 133 -12.03 -16.82 28.29
CA PRO A 133 -11.65 -16.88 29.69
C PRO A 133 -10.14 -16.66 29.86
N LYS A 134 -9.70 -16.29 31.07
CA LYS A 134 -8.27 -16.11 31.38
C LYS A 134 -7.59 -17.44 31.78
N SER A 135 -7.86 -18.51 31.03
CA SER A 135 -7.21 -19.82 31.20
C SER A 135 -6.06 -19.99 30.21
N GLU A 136 -5.12 -20.91 30.50
CA GLU A 136 -3.98 -21.21 29.62
C GLU A 136 -4.45 -21.64 28.22
N GLN A 137 -5.46 -22.50 28.14
CA GLN A 137 -6.08 -22.92 26.88
C GLN A 137 -6.70 -21.76 26.09
N ALA A 138 -7.30 -20.78 26.76
CA ALA A 138 -7.88 -19.63 26.10
C ALA A 138 -6.83 -18.60 25.65
N MET A 139 -5.66 -18.58 26.28
CA MET A 139 -4.52 -17.78 25.79
C MET A 139 -4.02 -18.31 24.43
N ASP A 140 -4.04 -19.62 24.22
CA ASP A 140 -3.74 -20.21 22.90
C ASP A 140 -4.74 -19.73 21.84
N PHE A 141 -6.02 -19.64 22.19
CA PHE A 141 -7.07 -19.12 21.29
C PHE A 141 -6.91 -17.63 21.00
N VAL A 142 -6.53 -16.82 21.99
CA VAL A 142 -6.24 -15.40 21.79
C VAL A 142 -5.12 -15.21 20.76
N GLY A 143 -4.12 -16.09 20.74
CA GLY A 143 -3.03 -16.06 19.76
C GLY A 143 -3.46 -16.34 18.32
N LEU A 144 -4.64 -16.92 18.10
CA LEU A 144 -5.20 -17.18 16.77
C LEU A 144 -5.97 -15.98 16.20
N ILE A 145 -6.42 -15.05 17.05
CA ILE A 145 -7.28 -13.95 16.62
C ILE A 145 -6.43 -12.89 15.91
N PRO A 146 -6.72 -12.55 14.64
CA PRO A 146 -5.96 -11.56 13.91
C PRO A 146 -6.05 -10.19 14.57
N ALA A 147 -4.95 -9.44 14.53
CA ALA A 147 -4.91 -8.08 15.03
C ALA A 147 -5.76 -7.14 14.17
N ASP A 148 -6.39 -6.16 14.80
CA ASP A 148 -7.03 -5.06 14.07
C ASP A 148 -5.96 -4.15 13.46
N ASN A 149 -5.76 -4.28 12.16
CA ASN A 149 -4.73 -3.55 11.42
C ASN A 149 -5.28 -2.35 10.63
N ARG A 150 -6.55 -1.96 10.83
CA ARG A 150 -7.20 -0.90 10.03
C ARG A 150 -6.44 0.42 10.08
N GLU A 151 -6.03 0.86 11.27
CA GLU A 151 -5.27 2.10 11.44
C GLU A 151 -3.86 2.00 10.86
N GLN A 152 -3.18 0.87 11.09
CA GLN A 152 -1.86 0.63 10.51
C GLN A 152 -1.91 0.66 8.98
N ASN A 153 -2.95 0.08 8.39
CA ASN A 153 -3.17 0.04 6.96
C ASN A 153 -3.40 1.44 6.38
N LYS A 154 -4.26 2.26 7.03
CA LYS A 154 -4.43 3.69 6.68
C LYS A 154 -3.11 4.45 6.75
N GLN A 155 -2.33 4.26 7.81
CA GLN A 155 -1.06 4.95 8.01
C GLN A 155 -0.05 4.59 6.92
N LEU A 156 0.14 3.30 6.65
CA LEU A 156 1.12 2.83 5.67
C LEU A 156 0.73 3.18 4.24
N LEU A 157 -0.55 3.07 3.87
CA LEU A 157 -1.01 3.56 2.57
C LEU A 157 -0.90 5.08 2.46
N GLY A 158 -1.14 5.83 3.54
CA GLY A 158 -0.89 7.26 3.60
C GLY A 158 0.59 7.62 3.42
N GLN A 159 1.50 6.85 4.01
CA GLN A 159 2.94 7.00 3.80
C GLN A 159 3.34 6.70 2.37
N LEU A 160 2.82 5.62 1.77
CA LEU A 160 3.04 5.29 0.37
C LEU A 160 2.57 6.41 -0.56
N ARG A 161 1.38 6.97 -0.28
CA ARG A 161 0.82 8.13 -1.00
C ARG A 161 1.74 9.34 -0.89
N ASN A 162 2.21 9.66 0.31
CA ASN A 162 3.12 10.79 0.54
C ASN A 162 4.47 10.58 -0.17
N ASN A 163 4.97 9.35 -0.23
CA ASN A 163 6.19 9.02 -0.98
C ASN A 163 5.97 9.21 -2.49
N ALA A 164 4.84 8.77 -3.03
CA ALA A 164 4.50 9.00 -4.44
C ALA A 164 4.41 10.51 -4.73
N ASP A 165 3.72 11.28 -3.88
CA ASP A 165 3.61 12.74 -3.99
C ASP A 165 4.99 13.42 -3.92
N GLN A 166 5.86 12.99 -3.01
CA GLN A 166 7.19 13.58 -2.80
C GLN A 166 8.21 13.26 -3.90
N TYR A 167 8.17 12.04 -4.47
CA TYR A 167 9.22 11.55 -5.37
C TYR A 167 8.80 11.48 -6.84
N ILE A 168 7.50 11.38 -7.12
CA ILE A 168 6.93 11.36 -8.47
C ILE A 168 6.26 12.71 -8.72
N ASN A 169 6.99 13.82 -8.64
CA ASN A 169 6.45 15.14 -9.02
C ASN A 169 7.45 15.93 -9.85
N ALA A 170 6.92 16.87 -10.63
CA ALA A 170 7.70 17.64 -11.61
C ALA A 170 8.85 18.41 -10.95
N TYR A 171 8.58 19.10 -9.84
CA TYR A 171 9.57 19.90 -9.12
C TYR A 171 10.74 19.05 -8.62
N ARG A 172 10.46 17.90 -8.01
CA ARG A 172 11.50 17.00 -7.48
C ARG A 172 12.36 16.44 -8.60
N ILE A 173 11.75 16.06 -9.72
CA ILE A 173 12.45 15.50 -10.88
C ILE A 173 13.34 16.55 -11.55
N GLU A 174 12.81 17.75 -11.76
CA GLU A 174 13.56 18.87 -12.33
C GLU A 174 14.81 19.15 -11.51
N ASN A 175 14.67 19.27 -10.18
CA ASN A 175 15.82 19.49 -9.28
C ASN A 175 16.80 18.31 -9.29
N ALA A 176 16.30 17.08 -9.27
CA ALA A 176 17.15 15.89 -9.27
C ALA A 176 17.91 15.69 -10.58
N MET A 177 17.40 16.19 -11.71
CA MET A 177 18.02 16.06 -13.03
C MET A 177 18.94 17.24 -13.39
N LYS A 178 18.75 18.41 -12.74
CA LYS A 178 19.63 19.58 -12.89
C LYS A 178 20.84 19.55 -11.95
N SER A 179 20.82 18.75 -10.89
CA SER A 179 21.95 18.65 -9.95
C SER A 179 23.10 17.82 -10.52
N SER A 180 24.34 18.15 -10.15
CA SER A 180 25.56 17.40 -10.51
C SER A 180 25.57 15.95 -9.99
N ASP A 181 24.67 15.61 -9.06
CA ASP A 181 24.54 14.26 -8.49
C ASP A 181 23.70 13.33 -9.38
N ALA A 182 22.98 13.86 -10.38
CA ALA A 182 22.24 13.06 -11.35
C ALA A 182 23.16 12.14 -12.20
N PHE A 183 24.47 12.39 -12.17
CA PHE A 183 25.45 11.88 -13.14
C PHE A 183 26.29 10.69 -12.66
N GLN A 184 26.16 10.26 -11.39
CA GLN A 184 27.00 9.19 -10.81
C GLN A 184 26.33 7.81 -10.64
N GLY A 185 25.09 7.64 -11.10
CA GLY A 185 24.36 6.37 -11.00
C GLY A 185 23.31 6.37 -9.89
N ALA A 186 22.25 5.60 -10.13
CA ALA A 186 20.98 5.47 -9.37
C ALA A 186 20.57 6.75 -8.60
N SER A 187 19.70 7.56 -9.20
CA SER A 187 19.22 8.76 -8.51
C SER A 187 18.42 8.40 -7.26
N SER A 188 18.37 9.33 -6.29
CA SER A 188 17.52 9.19 -5.11
C SER A 188 16.03 8.90 -5.45
N ILE A 189 15.58 9.27 -6.65
CA ILE A 189 14.24 8.97 -7.16
C ILE A 189 14.11 7.49 -7.51
N VAL A 190 15.08 6.91 -8.20
CA VAL A 190 15.09 5.47 -8.54
C VAL A 190 15.04 4.62 -7.27
N PHE A 191 15.86 4.95 -6.27
CA PHE A 191 15.86 4.26 -4.98
C PHE A 191 14.54 4.42 -4.22
N ALA A 192 13.93 5.61 -4.22
CA ALA A 192 12.65 5.84 -3.59
C ALA A 192 11.54 5.01 -4.27
N VAL A 193 11.52 4.96 -5.60
CA VAL A 193 10.55 4.16 -6.36
C VAL A 193 10.75 2.66 -6.13
N ASP A 194 11.99 2.19 -6.04
CA ASP A 194 12.28 0.80 -5.67
C ASP A 194 11.80 0.47 -4.26
N GLY A 195 11.97 1.38 -3.30
CA GLY A 195 11.40 1.24 -1.96
C GLY A 195 9.88 1.15 -1.95
N MET A 196 9.20 1.94 -2.79
CA MET A 196 7.73 1.87 -2.95
C MET A 196 7.27 0.54 -3.57
N ILE A 197 8.00 0.04 -4.58
CA ILE A 197 7.74 -1.27 -5.20
C ILE A 197 7.93 -2.39 -4.17
N GLU A 198 9.03 -2.34 -3.42
CA GLU A 198 9.34 -3.36 -2.41
C GLU A 198 8.32 -3.36 -1.28
N PHE A 199 7.92 -2.19 -0.80
CA PHE A 199 6.84 -2.05 0.17
C PHE A 199 5.54 -2.68 -0.36
N ALA A 200 5.14 -2.35 -1.59
CA ALA A 200 3.93 -2.92 -2.18
C ALA A 200 4.03 -4.45 -2.33
N ASN A 201 5.20 -4.99 -2.67
CA ASN A 201 5.43 -6.43 -2.79
C ASN A 201 5.34 -7.17 -1.47
N THR A 202 5.99 -6.64 -0.43
CA THR A 202 6.24 -7.33 0.83
C THR A 202 5.16 -7.09 1.88
N SER A 203 4.50 -5.94 1.82
CA SER A 203 3.58 -5.50 2.88
C SER A 203 2.12 -5.53 2.48
N LEU A 204 1.80 -5.55 1.18
CA LEU A 204 0.42 -5.45 0.69
C LEU A 204 -0.07 -6.75 0.04
N SER A 205 -1.34 -7.06 0.27
CA SER A 205 -2.15 -8.08 -0.41
C SER A 205 -2.73 -7.51 -1.71
N ASP A 206 -3.40 -8.37 -2.50
CA ASP A 206 -3.95 -8.00 -3.82
C ASP A 206 -4.97 -6.85 -3.81
N ASP A 207 -5.70 -6.68 -2.70
CA ASP A 207 -6.67 -5.60 -2.48
C ASP A 207 -6.07 -4.35 -1.81
N LEU A 208 -4.73 -4.32 -1.64
CA LEU A 208 -3.94 -3.33 -0.89
C LEU A 208 -4.11 -3.39 0.63
N SER A 209 -4.75 -4.43 1.18
CA SER A 209 -4.69 -4.67 2.62
C SER A 209 -3.31 -5.13 3.09
N LEU A 210 -2.96 -4.93 4.35
CA LEU A 210 -1.70 -5.44 4.88
C LEU A 210 -1.70 -6.97 4.92
N ILE A 211 -0.56 -7.57 4.56
CA ILE A 211 -0.32 -8.99 4.79
C ILE A 211 -0.21 -9.22 6.30
N GLN A 212 -0.95 -10.22 6.81
CA GLN A 212 -0.93 -10.65 8.21
C GLN A 212 -0.11 -11.92 8.37
#